data_AF-A0A1Z2LDP7-F1
#
_entry.id   AF-A0A1Z2LDP7-F1
#
_cell.length_a   1.000
_cell.length_b   1.000
_cell.length_c   1.000
_cell.angle_alpha   90.00
_cell.angle_beta   90.00
_cell.angle_gamma   90.00
#
_symmetry.space_group_name_H-M   'P 1'
#
loop_
_entity.id
_entity.type
_entity.pdbx_description
1 polymer ?
#
loop_
_entity_poly.entity_id
_entity_poly.type
_entity_poly.pdbx_seq_one_letter_code
_entity_poly.pdbx_strand_id
1 'polypeptide(L)'
;MSTTTTGADPGPTPRRARFARPFRRGPGTTAGDTRRAPYPTGPQRVPLVPERPDQLRLFRAARRRGTRMAEAGALDPWVLGSGDRVPYFAQLASVRDLVRTRLAEEHADEEARERAREANTLSAAAGAEAEVRRLEERLAENLRWLDTNRAQLDRLAARAVRWERFRDGVRERLEERWLRARFGDLDLDEDTEGDGRRDGRTPGTGTGPGSDDADDDGTGPAPPKGPDDEDWQTLDPSPAADATAGPGARRDPAGHRPADPYTDLHRQADAAQWEGLPVRPGLPRWMVWSLLLVIAAVEVPIYWIAFQPFHGSGSTESDALSGMLAISAAVVMVTIPHLAGRALRSRGATASAKGMRLPAVALIAVWGFATWALGHLRAKLVFRHRDPQPLPKDLEGVAGMEDLRPTPTLVDSLHLEPTTVTWMFVALLLLSGGIGLLLGLLREHPYLDSYRSHLELRARLERAREAAVASAERARALESTSAERAELRREATAARLRSTTELYEAAAHAFLQKVAEKSADPAVTESAMRLSNTWPLLPLPSAAP
;
A
#
# COMPACT_ATOMS: atom_id res chain seq x y z
N MET A 1 -20.06 -15.27 2.97
CA MET A 1 -19.79 -14.66 1.65
C MET A 1 -21.11 -14.19 1.08
N SER A 2 -21.37 -12.88 1.15
CA SER A 2 -22.45 -12.20 0.43
C SER A 2 -21.97 -10.78 0.15
N THR A 3 -21.81 -10.44 -1.11
CA THR A 3 -21.43 -9.11 -1.59
C THR A 3 -22.68 -8.29 -1.86
N THR A 4 -22.77 -7.08 -1.31
CA THR A 4 -23.69 -6.04 -1.80
C THR A 4 -22.88 -4.87 -2.33
N THR A 5 -22.95 -4.74 -3.64
CA THR A 5 -22.46 -3.65 -4.48
C THR A 5 -23.41 -2.45 -4.37
N THR A 6 -22.89 -1.29 -3.99
CA THR A 6 -23.58 0.01 -4.08
C THR A 6 -23.01 0.81 -5.25
N GLY A 7 -23.82 0.99 -6.29
CA GLY A 7 -23.51 1.93 -7.36
C GLY A 7 -24.52 1.83 -8.51
N ALA A 8 -25.42 2.82 -8.60
CA ALA A 8 -25.80 3.51 -9.84
C ALA A 8 -27.05 4.39 -9.60
N ASP A 9 -26.90 5.68 -9.90
CA ASP A 9 -27.86 6.68 -10.41
C ASP A 9 -29.27 6.83 -9.83
N PRO A 10 -29.67 8.10 -9.59
CA PRO A 10 -31.01 8.53 -9.89
C PRO A 10 -31.05 9.71 -10.87
N GLY A 11 -31.52 9.44 -12.07
CA GLY A 11 -32.13 10.43 -12.97
C GLY A 11 -32.90 9.70 -14.09
N PRO A 12 -33.93 10.29 -14.73
CA PRO A 12 -34.49 11.63 -14.58
C PRO A 12 -35.99 11.62 -14.19
N THR A 13 -36.45 12.62 -13.44
CA THR A 13 -37.88 12.86 -13.21
C THR A 13 -38.54 13.56 -14.42
N PRO A 14 -39.81 13.27 -14.73
CA PRO A 14 -40.46 13.78 -15.93
C PRO A 14 -40.84 15.26 -15.80
N ARG A 15 -40.42 16.05 -16.81
CA ARG A 15 -40.82 17.44 -17.05
C ARG A 15 -42.34 17.55 -17.22
N ARG A 16 -43.03 18.22 -16.30
CA ARG A 16 -44.40 18.71 -16.53
C ARG A 16 -44.37 19.96 -17.40
N ALA A 17 -44.94 19.85 -18.59
CA ALA A 17 -45.16 20.92 -19.53
C ALA A 17 -46.07 22.01 -18.93
N ARG A 18 -45.60 23.26 -18.95
CA ARG A 18 -46.42 24.45 -18.68
C ARG A 18 -47.09 24.88 -19.98
N PHE A 19 -48.42 24.92 -19.99
CA PHE A 19 -49.19 25.54 -21.07
C PHE A 19 -48.95 27.05 -21.08
N ALA A 20 -48.26 27.52 -22.13
CA ALA A 20 -48.22 28.93 -22.50
C ALA A 20 -49.51 29.27 -23.25
N ARG A 21 -50.30 30.22 -22.74
CA ARG A 21 -51.37 30.88 -23.51
C ARG A 21 -50.87 32.25 -23.97
N PRO A 22 -51.08 32.62 -25.25
CA PRO A 22 -50.58 33.87 -25.80
C PRO A 22 -51.51 35.03 -25.46
N PHE A 23 -50.90 36.15 -25.06
CA PHE A 23 -51.55 37.46 -25.00
C PHE A 23 -51.85 37.96 -26.42
N ARG A 24 -53.12 38.23 -26.72
CA ARG A 24 -53.56 39.02 -27.89
C ARG A 24 -53.89 40.45 -27.43
N ARG A 25 -53.39 41.42 -28.18
CA ARG A 25 -53.47 42.87 -27.93
C ARG A 25 -54.48 43.50 -28.90
N GLY A 26 -55.48 44.20 -28.36
CA GLY A 26 -56.27 45.30 -28.96
C GLY A 26 -57.36 44.95 -30.01
N PRO A 27 -58.27 45.90 -30.36
CA PRO A 27 -58.36 47.31 -29.97
C PRO A 27 -59.74 47.70 -29.36
N GLY A 28 -59.85 48.97 -28.96
CA GLY A 28 -60.91 49.47 -28.07
C GLY A 28 -62.24 49.86 -28.71
N THR A 29 -63.21 50.08 -27.85
CA THR A 29 -64.40 50.86 -28.12
C THR A 29 -64.74 51.72 -26.90
N THR A 30 -64.90 52.99 -27.23
CA THR A 30 -65.24 54.16 -26.42
C THR A 30 -66.64 54.12 -25.82
N ALA A 31 -66.81 55.02 -24.84
CA ALA A 31 -68.06 55.63 -24.38
C ALA A 31 -68.89 54.84 -23.36
N GLY A 32 -68.97 55.42 -22.16
CA GLY A 32 -69.73 54.92 -21.02
C GLY A 32 -69.44 55.81 -19.82
N ASP A 33 -69.80 57.08 -19.95
CA ASP A 33 -69.80 58.10 -18.91
C ASP A 33 -70.58 57.60 -17.68
N THR A 34 -69.85 57.18 -16.66
CA THR A 34 -70.36 57.09 -15.30
C THR A 34 -69.28 57.67 -14.41
N ARG A 35 -69.65 58.72 -13.66
CA ARG A 35 -68.83 59.37 -12.63
C ARG A 35 -68.14 58.32 -11.76
N ARG A 36 -66.87 58.02 -12.06
CA ARG A 36 -66.00 57.26 -11.17
C ARG A 36 -65.40 58.21 -10.16
N ALA A 37 -65.63 57.89 -8.89
CA ALA A 37 -64.89 58.48 -7.78
C ALA A 37 -63.37 58.34 -8.00
N PRO A 38 -62.54 59.25 -7.46
CA PRO A 38 -61.10 59.20 -7.63
C PRO A 38 -60.53 57.84 -7.21
N TYR A 39 -59.66 57.27 -8.07
CA TYR A 39 -58.88 56.09 -7.71
C TYR A 39 -57.95 56.44 -6.54
N PRO A 40 -57.94 55.66 -5.43
CA PRO A 40 -57.01 55.91 -4.34
C PRO A 40 -55.57 55.61 -4.78
N THR A 41 -54.73 56.63 -4.81
CA THR A 41 -53.30 56.62 -5.14
C THR A 41 -52.42 56.13 -3.97
N GLY A 42 -52.83 55.04 -3.31
CA GLY A 42 -52.06 54.39 -2.25
C GLY A 42 -51.42 53.08 -2.72
N PRO A 43 -50.38 52.56 -2.02
CA PRO A 43 -49.77 51.26 -2.32
C PRO A 43 -50.85 50.17 -2.27
N GLN A 44 -51.24 49.68 -3.45
CA GLN A 44 -52.35 48.74 -3.60
C GLN A 44 -51.89 47.35 -3.16
N ARG A 45 -52.53 46.83 -2.11
CA ARG A 45 -52.23 45.55 -1.48
C ARG A 45 -52.40 44.38 -2.46
N VAL A 46 -51.44 43.45 -2.47
CA VAL A 46 -51.68 42.09 -3.00
C VAL A 46 -52.28 41.24 -1.86
N PRO A 47 -53.42 40.57 -2.07
CA PRO A 47 -54.02 39.74 -1.02
C PRO A 47 -53.09 38.56 -0.69
N LEU A 48 -52.63 38.48 0.56
CA LEU A 48 -51.90 37.33 1.07
C LEU A 48 -52.84 36.11 1.04
N VAL A 49 -52.47 35.08 0.30
CA VAL A 49 -53.22 33.81 0.26
C VAL A 49 -52.69 32.93 1.40
N PRO A 50 -53.51 32.61 2.41
CA PRO A 50 -53.09 31.70 3.49
C PRO A 50 -52.87 30.29 2.93
N GLU A 51 -51.65 29.76 3.11
CA GLU A 51 -51.26 28.42 2.62
C GLU A 51 -51.39 27.35 3.72
N ARG A 52 -51.23 27.74 4.98
CA ARG A 52 -51.19 26.80 6.12
C ARG A 52 -52.47 26.82 6.95
N PRO A 53 -52.87 25.67 7.56
CA PRO A 53 -54.04 25.60 8.42
C PRO A 53 -53.96 26.55 9.63
N ASP A 54 -52.76 26.80 10.14
CA ASP A 54 -52.54 27.69 11.29
C ASP A 54 -52.73 29.16 10.91
N GLN A 55 -52.31 29.53 9.70
CA GLN A 55 -52.57 30.86 9.13
C GLN A 55 -54.08 31.06 8.95
N LEU A 56 -54.79 30.07 8.40
CA LEU A 56 -56.24 30.10 8.25
C LEU A 56 -56.95 30.26 9.62
N ARG A 57 -56.47 29.57 10.66
CA ARG A 57 -56.99 29.72 12.03
C ARG A 57 -56.78 31.13 12.56
N LEU A 58 -55.61 31.73 12.35
CA LEU A 58 -55.33 33.12 12.72
C LEU A 58 -56.29 34.09 12.03
N PHE A 59 -56.47 33.96 10.71
CA PHE A 59 -57.43 34.78 9.95
C PHE A 59 -58.86 34.60 10.42
N ARG A 60 -59.31 33.35 10.67
CA ARG A 60 -60.66 33.09 11.20
C ARG A 60 -60.84 33.67 12.59
N ALA A 61 -59.83 33.59 13.45
CA ALA A 61 -59.85 34.17 14.79
C ALA A 61 -59.95 35.70 14.72
N ALA A 62 -59.13 36.35 13.88
CA ALA A 62 -59.17 37.78 13.66
C ALA A 62 -60.53 38.25 13.14
N ARG A 63 -61.08 37.56 12.13
CA ARG A 63 -62.42 37.83 11.59
C ARG A 63 -63.53 37.69 12.65
N ARG A 64 -63.52 36.60 13.40
CA ARG A 64 -64.50 36.35 14.49
C ARG A 64 -64.38 37.37 15.63
N ARG A 65 -63.17 37.86 15.91
CA ARG A 65 -62.93 38.91 16.91
C ARG A 65 -63.48 40.25 16.41
N GLY A 66 -63.25 40.58 15.15
CA GLY A 66 -63.79 41.79 14.51
C GLY A 66 -65.32 41.82 14.48
N THR A 67 -65.95 40.69 14.12
CA THR A 67 -67.42 40.56 14.15
C THR A 67 -67.98 40.82 15.55
N ARG A 68 -67.43 40.17 16.57
CA ARG A 68 -67.88 40.33 17.97
C ARG A 68 -67.69 41.74 18.51
N MET A 69 -66.59 42.41 18.17
CA MET A 69 -66.32 43.78 18.62
C MET A 69 -67.26 44.79 17.95
N ALA A 70 -67.60 44.58 16.68
CA ALA A 70 -68.57 45.40 15.96
C ALA A 70 -70.00 45.22 16.50
N GLU A 71 -70.44 43.99 16.70
CA GLU A 71 -71.78 43.68 17.25
C GLU A 71 -71.95 44.20 18.69
N ALA A 72 -70.88 44.19 19.49
CA ALA A 72 -70.89 44.71 20.85
C ALA A 72 -70.79 46.24 20.94
N GLY A 73 -70.60 46.96 19.82
CA GLY A 73 -70.36 48.40 19.84
C GLY A 73 -69.12 48.82 20.64
N ALA A 74 -68.13 47.92 20.76
CA ALA A 74 -66.99 48.10 21.66
C ALA A 74 -65.88 49.01 21.08
N LEU A 75 -66.04 49.49 19.85
CA LEU A 75 -65.09 50.34 19.16
C LEU A 75 -65.73 51.71 18.90
N ASP A 76 -65.15 52.75 19.50
CA ASP A 76 -65.52 54.15 19.28
C ASP A 76 -64.83 54.67 18.01
N PRO A 77 -65.53 55.43 17.13
CA PRO A 77 -64.91 56.14 16.01
C PRO A 77 -63.65 56.93 16.39
N TRP A 78 -63.62 57.54 17.58
CA TRP A 78 -62.45 58.28 18.07
C TRP A 78 -61.25 57.38 18.32
N VAL A 79 -61.44 56.16 18.82
CA VAL A 79 -60.36 55.18 19.05
C VAL A 79 -59.78 54.67 17.74
N LEU A 80 -60.60 54.53 16.70
CA LEU A 80 -60.15 54.16 15.35
C LEU A 80 -59.48 55.33 14.62
N GLY A 81 -59.89 56.57 14.92
CA GLY A 81 -59.43 57.80 14.27
C GLY A 81 -58.19 58.44 14.92
N SER A 82 -57.98 58.26 16.23
CA SER A 82 -56.85 58.83 16.98
C SER A 82 -55.52 58.11 16.71
N GLY A 83 -55.56 56.96 16.03
CA GLY A 83 -54.40 56.08 15.90
C GLY A 83 -54.00 55.41 17.21
N ASP A 84 -54.77 55.60 18.29
CA ASP A 84 -54.53 54.91 19.55
C ASP A 84 -54.80 53.42 19.39
N ARG A 85 -54.01 52.63 20.12
CA ARG A 85 -53.90 51.19 19.83
C ARG A 85 -55.20 50.47 20.18
N VAL A 86 -55.92 50.03 19.15
CA VAL A 86 -56.96 49.00 19.29
C VAL A 86 -56.37 47.85 20.14
N PRO A 87 -56.96 47.46 21.27
CA PRO A 87 -56.36 46.50 22.19
C PRO A 87 -55.98 45.17 21.53
N TYR A 88 -56.75 44.77 20.51
CA TYR A 88 -56.45 43.59 19.70
C TYR A 88 -55.19 43.72 18.84
N PHE A 89 -54.84 44.92 18.37
CA PHE A 89 -53.59 45.16 17.62
C PHE A 89 -52.38 45.07 18.53
N ALA A 90 -52.46 45.56 19.76
CA ALA A 90 -51.41 45.36 20.76
C ALA A 90 -51.19 43.85 21.03
N GLN A 91 -52.27 43.07 21.09
CA GLN A 91 -52.19 41.61 21.22
C GLN A 91 -51.59 40.92 19.98
N LEU A 92 -51.97 41.33 18.77
CA LEU A 92 -51.39 40.77 17.54
C LEU A 92 -49.91 41.13 17.40
N ALA A 93 -49.53 42.36 17.76
CA ALA A 93 -48.14 42.79 17.78
C ALA A 93 -47.31 42.01 18.80
N SER A 94 -47.80 41.81 20.03
CA SER A 94 -47.07 41.05 21.05
C SER A 94 -46.87 39.59 20.64
N VAL A 95 -47.87 38.96 20.02
CA VAL A 95 -47.75 37.59 19.50
C VAL A 95 -46.81 37.54 18.30
N ARG A 96 -46.88 38.51 17.37
CA ARG A 96 -45.95 38.62 16.23
C ARG A 96 -44.51 38.71 16.72
N ASP A 97 -44.27 39.59 17.70
CA ASP A 97 -42.93 39.86 18.21
C ASP A 97 -42.40 38.64 18.98
N LEU A 98 -43.24 37.96 19.79
CA LEU A 98 -42.88 36.69 20.41
C LEU A 98 -42.49 35.62 19.38
N VAL A 99 -43.28 35.47 18.30
CA VAL A 99 -42.98 34.51 17.23
C VAL A 99 -41.69 34.89 16.49
N ARG A 100 -41.47 36.18 16.24
CA ARG A 100 -40.23 36.67 15.61
C ARG A 100 -39.01 36.41 16.48
N THR A 101 -39.08 36.70 17.78
CA THR A 101 -37.99 36.44 18.73
C THR A 101 -37.67 34.95 18.76
N ARG A 102 -38.69 34.08 18.87
CA ARG A 102 -38.49 32.63 18.81
C ARG A 102 -37.84 32.16 17.50
N LEU A 103 -38.29 32.68 16.35
CA LEU A 103 -37.69 32.36 15.07
C LEU A 103 -36.23 32.83 14.95
N ALA A 104 -35.91 33.97 15.57
CA ALA A 104 -34.54 34.49 15.61
C ALA A 104 -33.64 33.64 16.53
N GLU A 105 -34.14 33.21 17.69
CA GLU A 105 -33.45 32.30 18.60
C GLU A 105 -33.20 30.93 17.95
N GLU A 106 -34.23 30.33 17.34
CA GLU A 106 -34.12 29.06 16.59
C GLU A 106 -33.06 29.17 15.49
N HIS A 107 -33.02 30.29 14.77
CA HIS A 107 -32.01 30.52 13.74
C HIS A 107 -30.60 30.70 14.32
N ALA A 108 -30.44 31.42 15.44
CA ALA A 108 -29.15 31.61 16.08
C ALA A 108 -28.55 30.26 16.56
N ASP A 109 -29.40 29.38 17.09
CA ASP A 109 -29.01 28.02 17.48
C ASP A 109 -28.60 27.16 16.26
N GLU A 110 -29.37 27.23 15.18
CA GLU A 110 -29.04 26.54 13.92
C GLU A 110 -27.72 27.05 13.35
N GLU A 111 -27.53 28.38 13.31
CA GLU A 111 -26.30 28.99 12.81
C GLU A 111 -25.09 28.62 13.67
N ALA A 112 -25.23 28.57 15.00
CA ALA A 112 -24.16 28.11 15.89
C ALA A 112 -23.76 26.65 15.61
N ARG A 113 -24.73 25.77 15.38
CA ARG A 113 -24.47 24.36 15.02
C ARG A 113 -23.80 24.24 13.65
N GLU A 114 -24.26 25.01 12.68
CA GLU A 114 -23.67 25.01 11.33
C GLU A 114 -22.25 25.58 11.35
N ARG A 115 -21.99 26.65 12.09
CA ARG A 115 -20.63 27.20 12.29
C ARG A 115 -19.70 26.16 12.91
N ALA A 116 -20.16 25.39 13.90
CA ALA A 116 -19.37 24.30 14.48
C ALA A 116 -19.09 23.17 13.47
N ARG A 117 -20.08 22.81 12.64
CA ARG A 117 -19.90 21.83 11.55
C ARG A 117 -18.89 22.34 10.52
N GLU A 118 -18.97 23.60 10.13
CA GLU A 118 -18.05 24.22 9.18
C GLU A 118 -16.62 24.24 9.73
N ALA A 119 -16.42 24.64 10.98
CA ALA A 119 -15.11 24.58 11.64
C ALA A 119 -14.53 23.15 11.66
N ASN A 120 -15.37 22.14 11.93
CA ASN A 120 -14.96 20.74 11.87
C ASN A 120 -14.59 20.31 10.44
N THR A 121 -15.33 20.77 9.41
CA THR A 121 -14.99 20.45 8.02
C THR A 121 -13.68 21.10 7.58
N LEU A 122 -13.39 22.33 8.02
CA LEU A 122 -12.12 23.01 7.74
C LEU A 122 -10.95 22.32 8.43
N SER A 123 -11.12 21.93 9.70
CA SER A 123 -10.12 21.14 10.42
C SER A 123 -9.88 19.79 9.76
N ALA A 124 -10.94 19.11 9.29
CA ALA A 124 -10.82 17.86 8.55
C ALA A 124 -10.13 18.04 7.19
N ALA A 125 -10.37 19.14 6.49
CA ALA A 125 -9.69 19.49 5.24
C ALA A 125 -8.18 19.65 5.46
N ALA A 126 -7.80 20.46 6.46
CA ALA A 126 -6.40 20.67 6.82
C ALA A 126 -5.71 19.37 7.27
N GLY A 127 -6.43 18.52 8.01
CA GLY A 127 -5.96 17.20 8.42
C GLY A 127 -5.73 16.25 7.22
N ALA A 128 -6.64 16.25 6.25
CA ALA A 128 -6.48 15.46 5.03
C ALA A 128 -5.27 15.92 4.19
N GLU A 129 -5.06 17.22 4.06
CA GLU A 129 -3.89 17.78 3.35
C GLU A 129 -2.57 17.46 4.05
N ALA A 130 -2.54 17.46 5.39
CA ALA A 130 -1.38 17.03 6.16
C ALA A 130 -1.08 15.54 5.94
N GLU A 131 -2.10 14.69 5.89
CA GLU A 131 -1.92 13.26 5.64
C GLU A 131 -1.42 12.98 4.21
N VAL A 132 -1.90 13.72 3.20
CA VAL A 132 -1.37 13.64 1.83
C VAL A 132 0.12 13.93 1.81
N ARG A 133 0.57 15.03 2.44
CA ARG A 133 1.99 15.40 2.53
C ARG A 133 2.83 14.30 3.20
N ARG A 134 2.33 13.75 4.32
CA ARG A 134 2.99 12.66 5.03
C ARG A 134 3.11 11.38 4.18
N LEU A 135 2.08 11.06 3.40
CA LEU A 135 2.10 9.90 2.51
C LEU A 135 3.08 10.11 1.34
N GLU A 136 3.18 11.32 0.81
CA GLU A 136 4.17 11.67 -0.22
C GLU A 136 5.61 11.57 0.30
N GLU A 137 5.88 12.04 1.51
CA GLU A 137 7.19 11.87 2.17
C GLU A 137 7.55 10.39 2.33
N ARG A 138 6.62 9.57 2.82
CA ARG A 138 6.82 8.12 2.97
C ARG A 138 7.03 7.42 1.63
N LEU A 139 6.33 7.85 0.58
CA LEU A 139 6.49 7.31 -0.77
C LEU A 139 7.89 7.67 -1.29
N ALA A 140 8.35 8.92 -1.12
CA ALA A 140 9.69 9.34 -1.49
C ALA A 140 10.79 8.58 -0.73
N GLU A 141 10.60 8.35 0.58
CA GLU A 141 11.48 7.49 1.38
C GLU A 141 11.52 6.06 0.84
N ASN A 142 10.36 5.48 0.54
CA ASN A 142 10.26 4.13 0.00
C ASN A 142 10.96 3.99 -1.37
N LEU A 143 10.82 5.00 -2.25
CA LEU A 143 11.53 5.04 -3.52
C LEU A 143 13.06 5.06 -3.33
N ARG A 144 13.57 5.88 -2.39
CA ARG A 144 15.01 5.88 -2.05
C ARG A 144 15.49 4.50 -1.58
N TRP A 145 14.68 3.80 -0.79
CA TRP A 145 14.97 2.42 -0.39
C TRP A 145 14.96 1.45 -1.57
N LEU A 146 14.00 1.58 -2.50
CA LEU A 146 13.95 0.75 -3.70
C LEU A 146 15.18 0.96 -4.59
N ASP A 147 15.59 2.21 -4.81
CA ASP A 147 16.77 2.55 -5.60
C ASP A 147 18.05 2.03 -4.96
N THR A 148 18.17 2.16 -3.63
CA THR A 148 19.31 1.61 -2.89
C THR A 148 19.37 0.08 -3.01
N ASN A 149 18.24 -0.61 -2.82
CA ASN A 149 18.19 -2.06 -2.96
C ASN A 149 18.47 -2.51 -4.40
N ARG A 150 17.96 -1.79 -5.41
CA ARG A 150 18.24 -2.05 -6.83
C ARG A 150 19.73 -1.91 -7.13
N ALA A 151 20.37 -0.84 -6.66
CA ALA A 151 21.81 -0.65 -6.83
C ALA A 151 22.64 -1.77 -6.18
N GLN A 152 22.21 -2.30 -5.03
CA GLN A 152 22.87 -3.47 -4.42
C GLN A 152 22.66 -4.75 -5.24
N LEU A 153 21.46 -4.94 -5.81
CA LEU A 153 21.18 -6.08 -6.70
C LEU A 153 22.01 -5.99 -7.99
N ASP A 154 22.14 -4.81 -8.58
CA ASP A 154 22.98 -4.57 -9.76
C ASP A 154 24.46 -4.88 -9.46
N ARG A 155 24.98 -4.47 -8.29
CA ARG A 155 26.34 -4.83 -7.85
C ARG A 155 26.52 -6.35 -7.70
N LEU A 156 25.51 -7.04 -7.19
CA LEU A 156 25.54 -8.51 -7.05
C LEU A 156 25.46 -9.21 -8.41
N ALA A 157 24.65 -8.71 -9.34
CA ALA A 157 24.58 -9.20 -10.71
C ALA A 157 25.93 -9.03 -11.41
N ALA A 158 26.53 -7.84 -11.34
CA ALA A 158 27.87 -7.58 -11.88
C ALA A 158 28.94 -8.50 -11.28
N ARG A 159 28.88 -8.77 -9.96
CA ARG A 159 29.80 -9.72 -9.30
C ARG A 159 29.58 -11.16 -9.77
N ALA A 160 28.34 -11.58 -9.97
CA ALA A 160 28.02 -12.93 -10.46
C ALA A 160 28.56 -13.13 -11.88
N VAL A 161 28.32 -12.16 -12.78
CA VAL A 161 28.86 -12.18 -14.14
C VAL A 161 30.40 -12.25 -14.13
N ARG A 162 31.08 -11.48 -13.26
CA ARG A 162 32.54 -11.58 -13.11
C ARG A 162 33.00 -12.96 -12.65
N TRP A 163 32.30 -13.58 -11.71
CA TRP A 163 32.63 -14.92 -11.23
C TRP A 163 32.40 -16.00 -12.28
N GLU A 164 31.33 -15.90 -13.06
CA GLU A 164 31.07 -16.81 -14.18
C GLU A 164 32.18 -16.72 -15.22
N ARG A 165 32.60 -15.51 -15.63
CA ARG A 165 33.74 -15.34 -16.53
C ARG A 165 35.03 -15.94 -15.96
N PHE A 166 35.29 -15.72 -14.68
CA PHE A 166 36.45 -16.32 -14.03
C PHE A 166 36.40 -17.85 -14.08
N ARG A 167 35.25 -18.45 -13.74
CA ARG A 167 35.05 -19.89 -13.80
C ARG A 167 35.21 -20.42 -15.22
N ASP A 168 34.64 -19.73 -16.20
CA ASP A 168 34.65 -20.15 -17.59
C ASP A 168 36.08 -20.03 -18.16
N GLY A 169 36.84 -19.00 -17.80
CA GLY A 169 38.27 -18.89 -18.15
C GLY A 169 39.19 -19.86 -17.40
N VAL A 170 38.84 -20.30 -16.19
CA VAL A 170 39.55 -21.42 -15.52
C VAL A 170 39.22 -22.74 -16.21
N ARG A 171 37.97 -22.93 -16.63
CA ARG A 171 37.53 -24.11 -17.36
C ARG A 171 38.21 -24.18 -18.72
N GLU A 172 38.26 -23.08 -19.47
CA GLU A 172 38.94 -22.98 -20.76
C GLU A 172 40.43 -23.31 -20.61
N ARG A 173 41.12 -22.74 -19.62
CA ARG A 173 42.53 -23.08 -19.34
C ARG A 173 42.75 -24.56 -18.97
N LEU A 174 41.81 -25.16 -18.23
CA LEU A 174 41.85 -26.59 -17.91
C LEU A 174 41.58 -27.45 -19.14
N GLU A 175 40.63 -27.07 -19.98
CA GLU A 175 40.31 -27.73 -21.25
C GLU A 175 41.50 -27.62 -22.21
N GLU A 176 42.10 -26.44 -22.38
CA GLU A 176 43.33 -26.24 -23.16
C GLU A 176 44.49 -27.09 -22.63
N ARG A 177 44.73 -27.10 -21.31
CA ARG A 177 45.80 -27.90 -20.71
C ARG A 177 45.54 -29.40 -20.87
N TRP A 178 44.29 -29.82 -20.75
CA TRP A 178 43.90 -31.21 -20.96
C TRP A 178 43.99 -31.62 -22.43
N LEU A 179 43.58 -30.76 -23.36
CA LEU A 179 43.69 -30.97 -24.80
C LEU A 179 45.15 -31.05 -25.22
N ARG A 180 46.01 -30.12 -24.76
CA ARG A 180 47.46 -30.14 -25.01
C ARG A 180 48.13 -31.39 -24.43
N ALA A 181 47.73 -31.83 -23.23
CA ALA A 181 48.26 -33.05 -22.62
C ALA A 181 47.78 -34.35 -23.30
N ARG A 182 46.58 -34.35 -23.89
CA ARG A 182 45.96 -35.55 -24.48
C ARG A 182 46.24 -35.70 -25.98
N PHE A 183 46.33 -34.60 -26.72
CA PHE A 183 46.51 -34.60 -28.17
C PHE A 183 47.91 -34.15 -28.61
N GLY A 184 48.78 -33.79 -27.66
CA GLY A 184 50.09 -33.18 -27.96
C GLY A 184 49.94 -31.80 -28.57
N ASP A 185 51.04 -31.05 -28.69
CA ASP A 185 51.07 -29.91 -29.61
C ASP A 185 50.89 -30.49 -31.02
N LEU A 186 49.65 -30.56 -31.49
CA LEU A 186 49.38 -30.48 -32.91
C LEU A 186 49.79 -29.07 -33.30
N ASP A 187 51.09 -28.90 -33.56
CA ASP A 187 51.62 -27.84 -34.38
C ASP A 187 50.89 -27.97 -35.73
N LEU A 188 49.72 -27.37 -35.80
CA LEU A 188 49.23 -26.77 -37.02
C LEU A 188 50.09 -25.53 -37.22
N ASP A 189 51.40 -25.75 -37.45
CA ASP A 189 52.22 -24.84 -38.22
C ASP A 189 51.50 -24.77 -39.57
N GLU A 190 50.70 -23.72 -39.66
CA GLU A 190 50.15 -23.20 -40.88
C GLU A 190 51.37 -22.87 -41.75
N ASP A 191 51.79 -23.86 -42.55
CA ASP A 191 52.74 -23.74 -43.65
C ASP A 191 52.27 -22.58 -44.55
N THR A 192 52.66 -21.37 -44.17
CA THR A 192 52.60 -20.18 -44.99
C THR A 192 53.89 -20.13 -45.80
N GLU A 193 54.17 -21.21 -46.54
CA GLU A 193 55.07 -21.19 -47.69
C GLU A 193 54.25 -20.77 -48.92
N GLY A 194 54.40 -19.50 -49.27
CA GLY A 194 53.77 -18.87 -50.44
C GLY A 194 54.60 -17.69 -50.94
N ASP A 195 55.79 -18.02 -51.42
CA ASP A 195 56.75 -17.20 -52.18
C ASP A 195 56.09 -16.23 -53.19
N GLY A 196 56.58 -14.97 -53.25
CA GLY A 196 55.97 -13.90 -54.06
C GLY A 196 56.73 -12.58 -54.23
N ARG A 197 58.07 -12.63 -54.16
CA ARG A 197 59.06 -11.71 -54.76
C ARG A 197 58.55 -10.63 -55.76
N ARG A 198 58.76 -9.32 -55.50
CA ARG A 198 59.41 -8.37 -56.44
C ARG A 198 59.75 -6.98 -55.83
N ASP A 199 61.03 -6.78 -55.58
CA ASP A 199 61.67 -5.47 -55.40
C ASP A 199 61.78 -4.68 -56.71
N GLY A 200 61.59 -3.36 -56.58
CA GLY A 200 61.80 -2.34 -57.61
C GLY A 200 62.66 -1.17 -57.11
N ARG A 201 63.97 -1.44 -57.02
CA ARG A 201 65.16 -0.55 -57.10
C ARG A 201 65.04 1.00 -57.24
N THR A 202 65.68 1.69 -56.28
CA THR A 202 66.74 2.78 -56.35
C THR A 202 66.49 4.20 -56.90
N PRO A 203 67.39 5.22 -56.67
CA PRO A 203 68.56 5.34 -55.75
C PRO A 203 68.84 6.73 -55.08
N GLY A 204 69.80 6.75 -54.13
CA GLY A 204 70.82 7.82 -53.93
C GLY A 204 70.76 8.56 -52.57
N THR A 205 71.83 8.97 -51.88
CA THR A 205 73.31 8.87 -51.97
C THR A 205 73.90 9.66 -50.77
N GLY A 206 75.07 9.28 -50.23
CA GLY A 206 75.87 10.06 -49.24
C GLY A 206 75.98 9.33 -47.89
N THR A 207 76.97 8.49 -47.58
CA THR A 207 78.44 8.64 -47.44
C THR A 207 78.87 9.59 -46.32
N GLY A 208 79.32 9.02 -45.19
CA GLY A 208 80.07 9.67 -44.11
C GLY A 208 80.64 8.61 -43.16
N PRO A 209 81.97 8.46 -43.03
CA PRO A 209 82.61 7.40 -42.23
C PRO A 209 83.19 7.91 -40.90
N GLY A 210 83.33 7.03 -39.89
CA GLY A 210 84.40 7.14 -38.90
C GLY A 210 84.08 6.73 -37.45
N SER A 211 84.90 5.79 -36.96
CA SER A 211 85.25 5.35 -35.58
C SER A 211 84.16 4.65 -34.76
N ASP A 212 84.19 3.34 -34.54
CA ASP A 212 85.18 2.42 -33.90
C ASP A 212 85.16 2.41 -32.36
N ASP A 213 85.01 1.18 -31.86
CA ASP A 213 85.29 0.60 -30.53
C ASP A 213 84.28 0.85 -29.40
N ALA A 214 83.83 -0.14 -28.59
CA ALA A 214 84.04 -1.59 -28.53
C ALA A 214 83.00 -2.19 -27.55
N ASP A 215 82.82 -3.52 -27.60
CA ASP A 215 82.41 -4.42 -26.49
C ASP A 215 80.95 -4.29 -25.98
N ASP A 216 80.20 -5.33 -25.59
CA ASP A 216 80.37 -6.78 -25.46
C ASP A 216 78.99 -7.34 -25.03
N ASP A 217 78.72 -8.57 -25.47
CA ASP A 217 77.73 -9.56 -25.00
C ASP A 217 76.23 -9.24 -24.76
N GLY A 218 75.39 -9.86 -25.61
CA GLY A 218 74.55 -10.95 -25.09
C GLY A 218 73.12 -10.63 -24.62
N THR A 219 72.28 -10.06 -25.48
CA THR A 219 70.81 -10.13 -25.33
C THR A 219 70.30 -11.56 -25.56
N GLY A 220 69.92 -12.26 -24.50
CA GLY A 220 68.82 -13.23 -24.56
C GLY A 220 67.48 -12.49 -24.46
N PRO A 221 66.45 -12.82 -25.27
CA PRO A 221 65.16 -12.16 -25.17
C PRO A 221 64.50 -12.53 -23.83
N ALA A 222 64.20 -11.50 -23.03
CA ALA A 222 63.39 -11.66 -21.84
C ALA A 222 62.02 -12.26 -22.24
N PRO A 223 61.51 -13.28 -21.53
CA PRO A 223 60.19 -13.81 -21.82
C PRO A 223 59.14 -12.68 -21.66
N PRO A 224 58.07 -12.68 -22.49
CA PRO A 224 57.00 -11.72 -22.32
C PRO A 224 56.45 -11.85 -20.90
N LYS A 225 56.52 -10.75 -20.14
CA LYS A 225 55.82 -10.60 -18.88
C LYS A 225 54.34 -10.85 -19.18
N GLY A 226 53.83 -12.01 -18.78
CA GLY A 226 52.40 -12.30 -18.82
C GLY A 226 51.66 -11.22 -18.01
N PRO A 227 50.39 -10.92 -18.36
CA PRO A 227 49.61 -9.90 -17.66
C PRO A 227 49.64 -10.18 -16.16
N ASP A 228 50.07 -9.19 -15.39
CA ASP A 228 50.32 -9.30 -13.95
C ASP A 228 49.09 -9.90 -13.23
N ASP A 229 49.27 -11.06 -12.60
CA ASP A 229 48.24 -11.81 -11.84
C ASP A 229 47.71 -11.06 -10.59
N GLU A 230 48.19 -9.84 -10.34
CA GLU A 230 47.82 -8.99 -9.20
C GLU A 230 46.61 -8.08 -9.48
N ASP A 231 46.20 -7.90 -10.74
CA ASP A 231 45.15 -6.93 -11.12
C ASP A 231 43.72 -7.37 -10.73
N TRP A 232 43.56 -8.63 -10.32
CA TRP A 232 42.25 -9.18 -9.91
C TRP A 232 41.83 -8.80 -8.47
N GLN A 233 42.76 -8.29 -7.65
CA GLN A 233 42.47 -7.96 -6.23
C GLN A 233 42.18 -6.47 -5.97
N THR A 234 42.54 -5.57 -6.89
CA THR A 234 42.50 -4.11 -6.67
C THR A 234 41.27 -3.39 -7.22
N LEU A 235 40.37 -4.09 -7.92
CA LEU A 235 39.16 -3.49 -8.49
C LEU A 235 37.97 -3.54 -7.53
N ASP A 236 38.06 -2.82 -6.42
CA ASP A 236 36.88 -2.39 -5.65
C ASP A 236 36.59 -0.94 -6.04
N PRO A 237 35.67 -0.66 -7.00
CA PRO A 237 35.26 0.69 -7.27
C PRO A 237 34.34 1.13 -6.12
N SER A 238 34.95 1.60 -5.03
CA SER A 238 34.27 2.57 -4.17
C SER A 238 33.91 3.75 -5.09
N PRO A 239 32.64 4.16 -5.21
CA PRO A 239 32.32 5.31 -6.01
C PRO A 239 33.02 6.50 -5.37
N ALA A 240 34.03 7.02 -6.06
CA ALA A 240 34.67 8.27 -5.72
C ALA A 240 33.59 9.36 -5.67
N ALA A 241 33.17 9.69 -4.45
CA ALA A 241 32.91 11.08 -4.15
C ALA A 241 34.23 11.84 -4.44
N ASP A 242 34.11 12.95 -5.17
CA ASP A 242 35.18 13.89 -5.50
C ASP A 242 36.10 13.54 -6.68
N ALA A 243 35.50 13.49 -7.88
CA ALA A 243 36.20 13.92 -9.09
C ALA A 243 36.34 15.46 -9.10
N THR A 244 37.18 15.99 -8.23
CA THR A 244 37.78 17.31 -8.46
C THR A 244 38.87 17.12 -9.50
N ALA A 245 38.54 17.48 -10.74
CA ALA A 245 39.47 17.48 -11.86
C ALA A 245 40.66 18.41 -11.54
N GLY A 246 41.84 17.82 -11.32
CA GLY A 246 43.10 18.55 -11.29
C GLY A 246 43.46 19.06 -12.70
N PRO A 247 43.86 20.33 -12.86
CA PRO A 247 44.25 20.89 -14.14
C PRO A 247 45.71 20.47 -14.44
N GLY A 248 45.90 19.29 -15.04
CA GLY A 248 47.26 18.81 -15.34
C GLY A 248 47.40 17.74 -16.42
N ALA A 249 46.32 17.31 -17.08
CA ALA A 249 46.42 16.35 -18.17
C ALA A 249 46.90 17.05 -19.46
N ARG A 250 48.22 16.99 -19.68
CA ARG A 250 48.92 17.43 -20.89
C ARG A 250 48.28 16.74 -22.10
N ARG A 251 47.70 17.55 -22.99
CA ARG A 251 46.96 17.14 -24.18
C ARG A 251 47.96 16.80 -25.29
N ASP A 252 48.04 15.53 -25.68
CA ASP A 252 48.78 15.12 -26.87
C ASP A 252 48.01 15.59 -28.13
N PRO A 253 48.66 16.25 -29.11
CA PRO A 253 47.98 16.83 -30.28
C PRO A 253 47.79 15.86 -31.46
N ALA A 254 48.13 14.57 -31.32
CA ALA A 254 47.85 13.55 -32.33
C ALA A 254 46.59 12.76 -31.94
N GLY A 255 45.47 13.03 -32.62
CA GLY A 255 44.14 12.53 -32.30
C GLY A 255 43.91 11.03 -32.51
N HIS A 256 44.60 10.17 -31.76
CA HIS A 256 44.19 8.80 -31.50
C HIS A 256 44.03 8.65 -29.99
N ARG A 257 42.80 8.89 -29.52
CA ARG A 257 42.41 8.52 -28.16
C ARG A 257 42.57 7.00 -28.09
N PRO A 258 43.45 6.43 -27.26
CA PRO A 258 43.47 4.98 -27.09
C PRO A 258 42.04 4.57 -26.72
N ALA A 259 41.49 3.61 -27.48
CA ALA A 259 40.21 3.01 -27.14
C ALA A 259 40.33 2.60 -25.68
N ASP A 260 39.55 3.24 -24.81
CA ASP A 260 39.59 2.93 -23.39
C ASP A 260 39.29 1.42 -23.28
N PRO A 261 40.26 0.59 -22.84
CA PRO A 261 40.07 -0.87 -22.80
C PRO A 261 38.91 -1.27 -21.87
N TYR A 262 38.39 -0.31 -21.09
CA TYR A 262 37.23 -0.46 -20.23
C TYR A 262 35.91 -0.02 -20.87
N THR A 263 35.88 0.50 -22.11
CA THR A 263 34.64 0.94 -22.78
C THR A 263 33.68 -0.23 -22.99
N ASP A 264 34.21 -1.40 -23.39
CA ASP A 264 33.42 -2.62 -23.53
C ASP A 264 32.98 -3.18 -22.18
N LEU A 265 33.79 -2.99 -21.13
CA LEU A 265 33.42 -3.32 -19.74
C LEU A 265 32.30 -2.42 -19.20
N HIS A 266 32.26 -1.13 -19.55
CA HIS A 266 31.19 -0.21 -19.15
C HIS A 266 29.88 -0.52 -19.89
N ARG A 267 29.95 -0.75 -21.20
CA ARG A 267 28.80 -1.13 -22.03
C ARG A 267 28.19 -2.49 -21.62
N GLN A 268 29.02 -3.40 -21.14
CA GLN A 268 28.59 -4.70 -20.60
C GLN A 268 28.19 -4.64 -19.12
N ALA A 269 28.68 -3.68 -18.34
CA ALA A 269 28.18 -3.41 -16.99
C ALA A 269 26.75 -2.85 -17.05
N ASP A 270 26.44 -2.03 -18.05
CA ASP A 270 25.07 -1.61 -18.36
C ASP A 270 24.20 -2.81 -18.83
N ALA A 271 24.78 -3.80 -19.50
CA ALA A 271 24.10 -5.06 -19.84
C ALA A 271 23.95 -6.03 -18.65
N ALA A 272 24.71 -5.84 -17.57
CA ALA A 272 24.63 -6.62 -16.33
C ALA A 272 23.65 -5.98 -15.31
N GLN A 273 22.66 -5.24 -15.81
CA GLN A 273 21.59 -4.70 -14.99
C GLN A 273 20.67 -5.83 -14.54
N TRP A 274 20.24 -5.81 -13.28
CA TRP A 274 19.24 -6.75 -12.81
C TRP A 274 17.91 -6.46 -13.52
N GLU A 275 17.54 -7.27 -14.52
CA GLU A 275 16.34 -7.07 -15.36
C GLU A 275 15.01 -7.44 -14.66
N GLY A 276 15.08 -7.90 -13.41
CA GLY A 276 13.91 -8.20 -12.60
C GLY A 276 13.27 -9.55 -12.91
N LEU A 277 13.04 -10.35 -11.86
CA LEU A 277 12.14 -11.49 -11.91
C LEU A 277 10.78 -11.05 -11.36
N PRO A 278 9.75 -10.83 -12.21
CA PRO A 278 8.40 -10.47 -11.78
C PRO A 278 7.70 -11.59 -10.99
N VAL A 279 8.25 -12.81 -11.00
CA VAL A 279 7.67 -13.98 -10.35
C VAL A 279 8.45 -14.30 -9.08
N ARG A 280 7.75 -14.46 -7.94
CA ARG A 280 8.33 -15.02 -6.70
C ARG A 280 8.83 -16.44 -6.99
N PRO A 281 10.13 -16.76 -6.97
CA PRO A 281 10.57 -18.14 -7.01
C PRO A 281 10.43 -18.79 -5.62
N GLY A 282 9.87 -19.99 -5.60
CA GLY A 282 10.12 -21.03 -4.60
C GLY A 282 9.32 -20.92 -3.30
N LEU A 283 8.32 -21.81 -3.16
CA LEU A 283 7.63 -22.24 -1.93
C LEU A 283 7.34 -21.17 -0.84
N PRO A 284 6.06 -20.83 -0.58
CA PRO A 284 5.73 -19.94 0.53
C PRO A 284 6.25 -20.50 1.87
N ARG A 285 6.59 -19.62 2.83
CA ARG A 285 7.25 -19.99 4.10
C ARG A 285 6.53 -21.13 4.83
N TRP A 286 5.19 -21.13 4.80
CA TRP A 286 4.39 -22.19 5.42
C TRP A 286 4.65 -23.56 4.76
N MET A 287 4.79 -23.60 3.44
CA MET A 287 5.02 -24.84 2.69
C MET A 287 6.42 -25.40 2.92
N VAL A 288 7.43 -24.54 3.14
CA VAL A 288 8.77 -24.97 3.60
C VAL A 288 8.68 -25.62 4.98
N TRP A 289 7.97 -25.01 5.93
CA TRP A 289 7.78 -25.61 7.25
C TRP A 289 6.98 -26.91 7.20
N SER A 290 5.94 -26.97 6.37
CA SER A 290 5.16 -28.19 6.14
C SER A 290 6.05 -29.30 5.58
N LEU A 291 6.91 -29.01 4.61
CA LEU A 291 7.82 -29.99 4.03
C LEU A 291 8.87 -30.47 5.05
N LEU A 292 9.46 -29.57 5.84
CA LEU A 292 10.37 -29.95 6.93
C LEU A 292 9.67 -30.83 7.97
N LEU A 293 8.42 -30.52 8.31
CA LEU A 293 7.61 -31.32 9.24
C LEU A 293 7.29 -32.70 8.66
N VAL A 294 6.98 -32.80 7.37
CA VAL A 294 6.78 -34.09 6.69
C VAL A 294 8.06 -34.92 6.69
N ILE A 295 9.21 -34.31 6.38
CA ILE A 295 10.51 -35.00 6.43
C ILE A 295 10.80 -35.50 7.86
N ALA A 296 10.59 -34.65 8.87
CA ALA A 296 10.77 -35.04 10.26
C ALA A 296 9.81 -36.18 10.65
N ALA A 297 8.54 -36.11 10.26
CA ALA A 297 7.55 -37.14 10.55
C ALA A 297 7.90 -38.51 9.93
N VAL A 298 8.51 -38.54 8.74
CA VAL A 298 9.01 -39.77 8.11
C VAL A 298 10.20 -40.37 8.87
N GLU A 299 11.03 -39.53 9.49
CA GLU A 299 12.21 -39.98 10.24
C GLU A 299 11.87 -40.45 11.67
N VAL A 300 10.80 -39.96 12.30
CA VAL A 300 10.43 -40.33 13.68
C VAL A 300 10.28 -41.84 13.88
N PRO A 301 9.53 -42.60 13.04
CA PRO A 301 9.43 -44.04 13.19
C PRO A 301 10.79 -44.75 13.07
N ILE A 302 11.67 -44.23 12.21
CA ILE A 302 13.01 -44.79 11.99
C ILE A 302 13.87 -44.62 13.25
N TYR A 303 13.84 -43.43 13.88
CA TYR A 303 14.54 -43.20 15.15
C TYR A 303 13.91 -43.95 16.32
N TRP A 304 12.58 -44.06 16.35
CA TRP A 304 11.87 -44.82 17.38
C TRP A 304 12.38 -46.26 17.46
N ILE A 305 12.43 -46.95 16.33
CA ILE A 305 12.92 -48.34 16.23
C ILE A 305 14.40 -48.42 16.67
N ALA A 306 15.21 -47.41 16.31
CA ALA A 306 16.62 -47.37 16.70
C ALA A 306 16.84 -47.10 18.20
N PHE A 307 15.93 -46.40 18.88
CA PHE A 307 16.10 -46.02 20.29
C PHE A 307 15.45 -46.98 21.29
N GLN A 308 14.47 -47.78 20.84
CA GLN A 308 13.80 -48.80 21.66
C GLN A 308 14.77 -49.75 22.39
N PRO A 309 15.90 -50.20 21.80
CA PRO A 309 16.87 -51.08 22.48
C PRO A 309 17.63 -50.43 23.65
N PHE A 310 17.69 -49.09 23.74
CA PHE A 310 18.45 -48.41 24.81
C PHE A 310 17.65 -48.23 26.09
N HIS A 311 16.32 -48.10 26.00
CA HIS A 311 15.45 -47.84 27.15
C HIS A 311 14.68 -49.10 27.60
N GLY A 312 14.68 -50.16 26.77
CA GLY A 312 14.01 -51.44 27.05
C GLY A 312 12.58 -51.48 26.51
N SER A 313 12.11 -52.65 26.05
CA SER A 313 10.74 -52.80 25.54
C SER A 313 9.77 -53.21 26.64
N GLY A 314 8.62 -52.52 26.78
CA GLY A 314 7.48 -53.01 27.58
C GLY A 314 7.08 -52.17 28.80
N SER A 315 7.75 -51.04 29.08
CA SER A 315 7.27 -50.04 30.05
C SER A 315 6.85 -48.76 29.35
N THR A 316 5.73 -48.16 29.77
CA THR A 316 5.19 -46.92 29.20
C THR A 316 6.17 -45.74 29.31
N GLU A 317 7.01 -45.74 30.36
CA GLU A 317 8.05 -44.75 30.59
C GLU A 317 9.20 -44.86 29.58
N SER A 318 9.64 -46.08 29.26
CA SER A 318 10.69 -46.33 28.27
C SER A 318 10.23 -45.96 26.85
N ASP A 319 8.99 -46.29 26.50
CA ASP A 319 8.41 -45.94 25.21
C ASP A 319 8.29 -44.41 25.09
N ALA A 320 7.89 -43.71 26.15
CA ALA A 320 7.84 -42.25 26.16
C ALA A 320 9.23 -41.61 25.98
N LEU A 321 10.27 -42.11 26.66
CA LEU A 321 11.64 -41.62 26.51
C LEU A 321 12.20 -41.86 25.11
N SER A 322 11.97 -43.05 24.55
CA SER A 322 12.38 -43.40 23.18
C SER A 322 11.67 -42.51 22.14
N GLY A 323 10.40 -42.21 22.37
CA GLY A 323 9.62 -41.28 21.54
C GLY A 323 10.11 -39.85 21.57
N MET A 324 10.35 -39.31 22.77
CA MET A 324 10.87 -37.95 22.91
C MET A 324 12.24 -37.80 22.27
N LEU A 325 13.12 -38.80 22.42
CA LEU A 325 14.43 -38.80 21.79
C LEU A 325 14.33 -38.92 20.26
N ALA A 326 13.43 -39.77 19.76
CA ALA A 326 13.17 -39.93 18.32
C ALA A 326 12.68 -38.64 17.66
N ILE A 327 11.71 -37.97 18.29
CA ILE A 327 11.19 -36.68 17.84
C ILE A 327 12.29 -35.62 17.88
N SER A 328 13.05 -35.54 18.98
CA SER A 328 14.12 -34.56 19.14
C SER A 328 15.22 -34.76 18.08
N ALA A 329 15.64 -36.00 17.84
CA ALA A 329 16.63 -36.33 16.81
C ALA A 329 16.13 -35.96 15.41
N ALA A 330 14.88 -36.29 15.07
CA ALA A 330 14.28 -35.93 13.79
C ALA A 330 14.23 -34.42 13.58
N VAL A 331 13.79 -33.66 14.59
CA VAL A 331 13.74 -32.20 14.53
C VAL A 331 15.14 -31.63 14.35
N VAL A 332 16.13 -32.08 15.12
CA VAL A 332 17.51 -31.59 15.04
C VAL A 332 18.14 -31.89 13.67
N MET A 333 17.97 -33.11 13.17
CA MET A 333 18.55 -33.57 11.90
C MET A 333 17.97 -32.86 10.67
N VAL A 334 16.74 -32.32 10.79
CA VAL A 334 16.10 -31.53 9.73
C VAL A 334 16.38 -30.03 9.89
N THR A 335 16.34 -29.51 11.12
CA THR A 335 16.47 -28.08 11.39
C THR A 335 17.91 -27.57 11.26
N ILE A 336 18.92 -28.32 11.72
CA ILE A 336 20.32 -27.88 11.65
C ILE A 336 20.76 -27.65 10.19
N PRO A 337 20.58 -28.60 9.25
CA PRO A 337 20.94 -28.37 7.84
C PRO A 337 20.18 -27.21 7.23
N HIS A 338 18.88 -27.06 7.54
CA HIS A 338 18.08 -25.95 7.08
C HIS A 338 18.63 -24.59 7.55
N LEU A 339 18.97 -24.48 8.83
CA LEU A 339 19.58 -23.28 9.42
C LEU A 339 20.97 -23.01 8.84
N ALA A 340 21.78 -24.05 8.61
CA ALA A 340 23.07 -23.93 7.95
C ALA A 340 22.95 -23.40 6.53
N GLY A 341 21.99 -23.92 5.74
CA GLY A 341 21.69 -23.43 4.39
C GLY A 341 21.25 -21.98 4.39
N ARG A 342 20.40 -21.60 5.36
CA ARG A 342 19.97 -20.22 5.56
C ARG A 342 21.14 -19.29 5.92
N ALA A 343 22.03 -19.73 6.81
CA ALA A 343 23.22 -18.97 7.21
C ALA A 343 24.24 -18.82 6.05
N LEU A 344 24.38 -19.83 5.20
CA LEU A 344 25.17 -19.74 3.97
C LEU A 344 24.58 -18.74 2.98
N ARG A 345 23.24 -18.65 2.90
CA ARG A 345 22.54 -17.74 1.97
C ARG A 345 22.47 -16.29 2.47
N SER A 346 22.53 -16.03 3.77
CA SER A 346 22.47 -14.68 4.35
C SER A 346 23.73 -13.83 4.10
N ARG A 347 24.74 -14.37 3.42
CA ARG A 347 26.03 -13.76 3.01
C ARG A 347 25.97 -12.32 2.47
N GLY A 348 24.84 -11.87 1.94
CA GLY A 348 24.72 -10.56 1.30
C GLY A 348 24.18 -9.42 2.17
N ALA A 349 23.50 -9.68 3.30
CA ALA A 349 22.78 -8.60 4.00
C ALA A 349 23.65 -7.67 4.84
N THR A 350 24.79 -8.17 5.31
CA THR A 350 25.72 -7.43 6.17
C THR A 350 27.08 -7.47 5.50
N ALA A 351 27.64 -6.31 5.15
CA ALA A 351 28.93 -6.17 4.46
C ALA A 351 30.15 -6.76 5.23
N SER A 352 29.93 -7.49 6.33
CA SER A 352 30.96 -8.22 7.08
C SER A 352 31.27 -9.56 6.41
N ALA A 353 32.14 -9.52 5.41
CA ALA A 353 32.48 -10.67 4.57
C ALA A 353 33.20 -11.83 5.30
N LYS A 354 33.68 -11.64 6.54
CA LYS A 354 34.61 -12.59 7.18
C LYS A 354 34.03 -13.40 8.36
N GLY A 355 33.03 -12.91 9.10
CA GLY A 355 32.55 -13.58 10.32
C GLY A 355 31.43 -14.63 10.12
N MET A 356 30.60 -14.49 9.10
CA MET A 356 29.37 -15.29 8.96
C MET A 356 29.54 -16.69 8.37
N ARG A 357 30.74 -17.06 7.90
CA ARG A 357 31.02 -18.41 7.36
C ARG A 357 31.23 -19.45 8.46
N LEU A 358 31.84 -19.03 9.58
CA LEU A 358 32.17 -19.90 10.70
C LEU A 358 30.94 -20.61 11.30
N PRO A 359 29.81 -19.94 11.61
CA PRO A 359 28.66 -20.63 12.19
C PRO A 359 28.02 -21.62 11.21
N ALA A 360 27.94 -21.29 9.92
CA ALA A 360 27.34 -22.19 8.95
C ALA A 360 28.20 -23.45 8.72
N VAL A 361 29.52 -23.28 8.63
CA VAL A 361 30.47 -24.40 8.54
C VAL A 361 30.45 -25.23 9.83
N ALA A 362 30.40 -24.59 11.01
CA ALA A 362 30.28 -25.29 12.29
C ALA A 362 28.99 -26.12 12.37
N LEU A 363 27.85 -25.57 11.94
CA LEU A 363 26.58 -26.30 11.89
C LEU A 363 26.64 -27.51 10.93
N ILE A 364 27.24 -27.35 9.74
CA ILE A 364 27.43 -28.45 8.79
C ILE A 364 28.37 -29.51 9.37
N ALA A 365 29.45 -29.11 10.04
CA ALA A 365 30.39 -30.04 10.65
C ALA A 365 29.74 -30.83 11.80
N VAL A 366 29.00 -30.16 12.69
CA VAL A 366 28.26 -30.80 13.78
C VAL A 366 27.20 -31.75 13.22
N TRP A 367 26.45 -31.33 12.20
CA TRP A 367 25.47 -32.19 11.55
C TRP A 367 26.10 -33.39 10.83
N GLY A 368 27.21 -33.18 10.12
CA GLY A 368 27.94 -34.27 9.44
C GLY A 368 28.46 -35.28 10.45
N PHE A 369 29.01 -34.82 11.58
CA PHE A 369 29.42 -35.69 12.68
C PHE A 369 28.24 -36.45 13.28
N ALA A 370 27.11 -35.78 13.56
CA ALA A 370 25.91 -36.42 14.08
C ALA A 370 25.34 -37.46 13.10
N THR A 371 25.34 -37.15 11.80
CA THR A 371 24.92 -38.06 10.72
C THR A 371 25.77 -39.32 10.69
N TRP A 372 27.10 -39.17 10.76
CA TRP A 372 28.03 -40.29 10.84
C TRP A 372 27.84 -41.11 12.13
N ALA A 373 27.77 -40.44 13.28
CA ALA A 373 27.63 -41.10 14.58
C ALA A 373 26.31 -41.88 14.68
N LEU A 374 25.18 -41.31 14.23
CA LEU A 374 23.88 -42.01 14.21
C LEU A 374 23.86 -43.13 13.17
N GLY A 375 24.46 -42.94 11.99
CA GLY A 375 24.59 -44.01 10.99
C GLY A 375 25.37 -45.21 11.53
N HIS A 376 26.49 -44.95 12.21
CA HIS A 376 27.31 -45.96 12.86
C HIS A 376 26.57 -46.66 14.02
N LEU A 377 25.88 -45.90 14.86
CA LEU A 377 25.07 -46.44 15.95
C LEU A 377 23.96 -47.35 15.40
N ARG A 378 23.25 -46.91 14.35
CA ARG A 378 22.20 -47.68 13.68
C ARG A 378 22.74 -48.97 13.10
N ALA A 379 23.87 -48.93 12.39
CA ALA A 379 24.49 -50.14 11.86
C ALA A 379 24.80 -51.14 13.00
N LYS A 380 25.45 -50.69 14.09
CA LYS A 380 25.74 -51.56 15.24
C LYS A 380 24.49 -52.18 15.87
N LEU A 381 23.38 -51.44 15.93
CA LEU A 381 22.13 -51.95 16.48
C LEU A 381 21.50 -53.02 15.59
N VAL A 382 21.58 -52.86 14.28
CA VAL A 382 21.07 -53.84 13.31
C VAL A 382 21.86 -55.16 13.38
N PHE A 383 23.16 -55.11 13.65
CA PHE A 383 24.00 -56.30 13.85
C PHE A 383 23.99 -56.85 15.29
N ARG A 384 23.34 -56.17 16.25
CA ARG A 384 23.25 -56.67 17.62
C ARG A 384 22.31 -57.86 17.64
N HIS A 385 22.86 -59.03 17.94
CA HIS A 385 22.08 -60.25 18.09
C HIS A 385 21.10 -60.05 19.25
N ARG A 386 19.82 -60.36 19.02
CA ARG A 386 18.83 -60.37 20.10
C ARG A 386 19.25 -61.48 21.06
N ASP A 387 19.55 -61.12 22.31
CA ASP A 387 19.80 -62.12 23.35
C ASP A 387 18.58 -63.06 23.38
N PRO A 388 18.79 -64.38 23.36
CA PRO A 388 17.70 -65.34 23.38
C PRO A 388 16.84 -65.05 24.60
N GLN A 389 15.55 -64.77 24.40
CA GLN A 389 14.62 -64.65 25.52
C GLN A 389 14.69 -65.95 26.32
N PRO A 390 14.95 -65.92 27.64
CA PRO A 390 14.85 -67.11 28.44
C PRO A 390 13.41 -67.60 28.32
N LEU A 391 13.24 -68.85 27.88
CA LEU A 391 11.92 -69.46 27.80
C LEU A 391 11.23 -69.32 29.17
N PRO A 392 9.91 -69.09 29.22
CA PRO A 392 9.17 -69.18 30.47
C PRO A 392 9.50 -70.53 31.14
N LYS A 393 9.81 -70.52 32.44
CA LYS A 393 10.22 -71.73 33.19
C LYS A 393 9.21 -72.88 33.10
N ASP A 394 7.97 -72.58 32.70
CA ASP A 394 6.89 -73.55 32.50
C ASP A 394 7.07 -74.39 31.21
N LEU A 395 8.06 -74.09 30.37
CA LEU A 395 8.35 -74.75 29.09
C LEU A 395 9.74 -75.40 29.02
N GLU A 396 10.53 -75.35 30.10
CA GLU A 396 11.80 -76.10 30.22
C GLU A 396 11.52 -77.60 30.28
N GLY A 397 11.56 -78.29 29.13
CA GLY A 397 11.45 -79.76 29.05
C GLY A 397 10.66 -80.30 27.86
N VAL A 398 10.08 -79.46 27.01
CA VAL A 398 9.41 -79.93 25.78
C VAL A 398 10.45 -80.25 24.71
N ALA A 399 10.72 -81.54 24.49
CA ALA A 399 11.58 -82.01 23.42
C ALA A 399 11.04 -81.56 22.05
N GLY A 400 11.80 -80.73 21.33
CA GLY A 400 11.43 -80.16 20.03
C GLY A 400 11.41 -78.63 19.94
N MET A 401 11.61 -77.90 21.04
CA MET A 401 11.76 -76.43 21.01
C MET A 401 13.20 -75.92 20.86
N GLU A 402 14.18 -76.81 20.64
CA GLU A 402 15.58 -76.45 20.39
C GLU A 402 15.79 -75.72 19.04
N ASP A 403 14.79 -75.78 18.15
CA ASP A 403 14.80 -75.11 16.84
C ASP A 403 14.24 -73.67 16.85
N LEU A 404 13.96 -73.11 18.04
CA LEU A 404 13.85 -71.65 18.23
C LEU A 404 15.25 -71.01 18.24
N ARG A 405 16.06 -71.38 17.23
CA ARG A 405 17.35 -70.75 16.93
C ARG A 405 17.16 -69.23 16.81
N PRO A 406 18.17 -68.43 17.20
CA PRO A 406 18.11 -66.98 17.05
C PRO A 406 17.69 -66.68 15.61
N THR A 407 16.57 -65.97 15.46
CA THR A 407 16.03 -65.62 14.15
C THR A 407 17.16 -64.92 13.40
N PRO A 408 17.67 -65.46 12.27
CA PRO A 408 18.75 -64.83 11.55
C PRO A 408 18.28 -63.42 11.22
N THR A 409 19.10 -62.43 11.56
CA THR A 409 18.71 -61.05 11.31
C THR A 409 18.53 -60.89 9.80
N LEU A 410 17.62 -60.01 9.38
CA LEU A 410 17.33 -59.74 7.95
C LEU A 410 18.59 -59.31 7.17
N VAL A 411 19.68 -58.98 7.87
CA VAL A 411 20.98 -58.62 7.33
C VAL A 411 21.90 -59.82 7.13
N ASP A 412 21.79 -60.84 7.99
CA ASP A 412 22.50 -62.12 7.81
C ASP A 412 22.00 -62.88 6.58
N SER A 413 20.71 -62.76 6.26
CA SER A 413 20.14 -63.35 5.03
C SER A 413 20.51 -62.59 3.75
N LEU A 414 20.99 -61.36 3.86
CA LEU A 414 21.35 -60.48 2.74
C LEU A 414 22.86 -60.33 2.52
N HIS A 415 23.72 -61.03 3.31
CA HIS A 415 25.18 -60.98 3.24
C HIS A 415 25.77 -59.56 3.20
N LEU A 416 25.11 -58.60 3.84
CA LEU A 416 25.54 -57.21 3.81
C LEU A 416 26.66 -56.98 4.83
N GLU A 417 27.80 -56.47 4.34
CA GLU A 417 28.91 -56.09 5.20
C GLU A 417 28.51 -54.92 6.12
N PRO A 418 28.94 -54.90 7.40
CA PRO A 418 28.62 -53.81 8.32
C PRO A 418 28.98 -52.41 7.85
N THR A 419 30.06 -52.31 7.06
CA THR A 419 30.49 -51.07 6.41
C THR A 419 29.45 -50.58 5.41
N THR A 420 28.90 -51.47 4.58
CA THR A 420 27.89 -51.15 3.57
C THR A 420 26.59 -50.65 4.22
N VAL A 421 26.13 -51.31 5.27
CA VAL A 421 24.93 -50.89 6.02
C VAL A 421 25.13 -49.52 6.68
N THR A 422 26.33 -49.26 7.24
CA THR A 422 26.68 -47.96 7.82
C THR A 422 26.60 -46.86 6.76
N TRP A 423 27.21 -47.06 5.59
CA TRP A 423 27.20 -46.09 4.50
C TRP A 423 25.79 -45.84 3.95
N MET A 424 24.95 -46.87 3.87
CA MET A 424 23.55 -46.73 3.46
C MET A 424 22.76 -45.83 4.43
N PHE A 425 22.91 -46.03 5.75
CA PHE A 425 22.24 -45.17 6.74
C PHE A 425 22.79 -43.74 6.74
N VAL A 426 24.11 -43.58 6.60
CA VAL A 426 24.74 -42.26 6.46
C VAL A 426 24.22 -41.56 5.21
N ALA A 427 24.14 -42.23 4.07
CA ALA A 427 23.64 -41.67 2.81
C ALA A 427 22.16 -41.26 2.91
N LEU A 428 21.31 -42.05 3.56
CA LEU A 428 19.91 -41.72 3.77
C LEU A 428 19.75 -40.45 4.62
N LEU A 429 20.51 -40.33 5.72
CA LEU A 429 20.51 -39.16 6.60
C LEU A 429 21.09 -37.92 5.91
N LEU A 430 22.12 -38.09 5.07
CA LEU A 430 22.66 -37.03 4.22
C LEU A 430 21.63 -36.57 3.19
N LEU A 431 20.81 -37.46 2.64
CA LEU A 431 19.75 -37.12 1.70
C LEU A 431 18.64 -36.33 2.39
N SER A 432 18.12 -36.81 3.52
CA SER A 432 17.02 -36.14 4.24
C SER A 432 17.44 -34.77 4.80
N GLY A 433 18.62 -34.70 5.44
CA GLY A 433 19.19 -33.42 5.88
C GLY A 433 19.64 -32.54 4.71
N GLY A 434 20.13 -33.13 3.62
CA GLY A 434 20.50 -32.44 2.39
C GLY A 434 19.32 -31.73 1.72
N ILE A 435 18.13 -32.33 1.73
CA ILE A 435 16.89 -31.65 1.30
C ILE A 435 16.61 -30.44 2.21
N GLY A 436 16.76 -30.58 3.53
CA GLY A 436 16.64 -29.46 4.47
C GLY A 436 17.63 -28.32 4.17
N LEU A 437 18.89 -28.68 3.89
CA LEU A 437 19.96 -27.74 3.48
C LEU A 437 19.61 -27.01 2.17
N LEU A 438 19.17 -27.75 1.15
CA LEU A 438 18.74 -27.19 -0.13
C LEU A 438 17.54 -26.26 0.04
N LEU A 439 16.55 -26.62 0.86
CA LEU A 439 15.44 -25.73 1.21
C LEU A 439 15.91 -24.45 1.90
N GLY A 440 16.95 -24.53 2.73
CA GLY A 440 17.60 -23.36 3.34
C GLY A 440 18.30 -22.48 2.31
N LEU A 441 18.96 -23.08 1.32
CA LEU A 441 19.68 -22.39 0.24
C LEU A 441 18.75 -21.78 -0.81
N LEU A 442 17.59 -22.41 -1.07
CA LEU A 442 16.56 -21.95 -2.01
C LEU A 442 15.87 -20.66 -1.56
N ARG A 443 16.15 -20.16 -0.36
CA ARG A 443 15.61 -18.89 0.11
C ARG A 443 16.08 -17.72 -0.76
N GLU A 444 15.15 -16.83 -1.06
CA GLU A 444 15.41 -15.58 -1.79
C GLU A 444 16.53 -14.77 -1.13
N HIS A 445 17.30 -14.06 -1.96
CA HIS A 445 18.35 -13.17 -1.47
C HIS A 445 17.72 -12.05 -0.62
N PRO A 446 18.30 -11.64 0.52
CA PRO A 446 17.71 -10.64 1.42
C PRO A 446 17.37 -9.31 0.72
N TYR A 447 18.23 -8.83 -0.19
CA TYR A 447 17.94 -7.62 -0.98
C TYR A 447 16.78 -7.77 -1.97
N LEU A 448 16.50 -9.00 -2.42
CA LEU A 448 15.40 -9.28 -3.33
C LEU A 448 14.07 -9.37 -2.56
N ASP A 449 14.08 -9.97 -1.37
CA ASP A 449 12.94 -9.98 -0.42
C ASP A 449 12.61 -8.55 0.04
N SER A 450 13.63 -7.76 0.42
CA SER A 450 13.44 -6.35 0.80
C SER A 450 12.88 -5.54 -0.36
N TYR A 451 13.48 -5.61 -1.55
CA TYR A 451 13.02 -4.90 -2.73
C TYR A 451 11.54 -5.19 -3.05
N ARG A 452 11.15 -6.46 -3.01
CA ARG A 452 9.74 -6.87 -3.24
C ARG A 452 8.80 -6.38 -2.16
N SER A 453 9.18 -6.48 -0.88
CA SER A 453 8.36 -5.94 0.21
C SER A 453 8.17 -4.43 0.10
N HIS A 454 9.20 -3.71 -0.34
CA HIS A 454 9.13 -2.27 -0.61
C HIS A 454 8.27 -1.94 -1.83
N LEU A 455 8.26 -2.75 -2.89
CA LEU A 455 7.33 -2.61 -4.03
C LEU A 455 5.87 -2.81 -3.60
N GLU A 456 5.60 -3.83 -2.78
CA GLU A 456 4.25 -4.05 -2.23
C GLU A 456 3.82 -2.89 -1.33
N LEU A 457 4.74 -2.37 -0.52
CA LEU A 457 4.51 -1.21 0.32
C LEU A 457 4.25 0.05 -0.53
N ARG A 458 5.00 0.27 -1.60
CA ARG A 458 4.76 1.36 -2.57
C ARG A 458 3.34 1.31 -3.11
N ALA A 459 2.91 0.16 -3.62
CA ALA A 459 1.56 0.00 -4.18
C ALA A 459 0.45 0.22 -3.14
N ARG A 460 0.72 -0.05 -1.85
CA ARG A 460 -0.20 0.28 -0.75
C ARG A 460 -0.21 1.77 -0.42
N LEU A 461 0.97 2.41 -0.39
CA LEU A 461 1.11 3.85 -0.15
C LEU A 461 0.49 4.68 -1.27
N GLU A 462 0.65 4.27 -2.53
CA GLU A 462 0.01 4.91 -3.69
C GLU A 462 -1.52 4.89 -3.57
N ARG A 463 -2.12 3.73 -3.27
CA ARG A 463 -3.57 3.61 -3.01
C ARG A 463 -4.04 4.46 -1.83
N ALA A 464 -3.25 4.52 -0.75
CA ALA A 464 -3.57 5.36 0.40
C ALA A 464 -3.51 6.85 0.04
N ARG A 465 -2.51 7.25 -0.77
CA ARG A 465 -2.36 8.63 -1.27
C ARG A 465 -3.55 9.03 -2.13
N GLU A 466 -3.95 8.19 -3.08
CA GLU A 466 -5.12 8.45 -3.93
C GLU A 466 -6.40 8.65 -3.10
N ALA A 467 -6.63 7.79 -2.11
CA ALA A 467 -7.78 7.93 -1.21
C ALA A 467 -7.73 9.22 -0.37
N ALA A 468 -6.54 9.63 0.08
CA ALA A 468 -6.33 10.86 0.84
C ALA A 468 -6.48 12.12 -0.03
N VAL A 469 -6.03 12.09 -1.29
CA VAL A 469 -6.24 13.19 -2.24
C VAL A 469 -7.74 13.35 -2.52
N ALA A 470 -8.45 12.24 -2.78
CA ALA A 470 -9.90 12.28 -3.00
C ALA A 470 -10.69 12.76 -1.77
N SER A 471 -10.20 12.55 -0.54
CA SER A 471 -10.84 13.11 0.67
C SER A 471 -10.54 14.61 0.81
N ALA A 472 -9.32 15.05 0.53
CA ALA A 472 -8.94 16.46 0.54
C ALA A 472 -9.72 17.27 -0.50
N GLU A 473 -9.87 16.76 -1.72
CA GLU A 473 -10.67 17.40 -2.78
C GLU A 473 -12.14 17.56 -2.40
N ARG A 474 -12.74 16.52 -1.81
CA ARG A 474 -14.11 16.60 -1.29
C ARG A 474 -14.25 17.67 -0.20
N ALA A 475 -13.27 17.79 0.68
CA ALA A 475 -13.28 18.80 1.72
C ALA A 475 -13.16 20.23 1.16
N ARG A 476 -12.28 20.45 0.17
CA ARG A 476 -12.16 21.74 -0.53
C ARG A 476 -13.44 22.12 -1.29
N ALA A 477 -14.10 21.15 -1.92
CA ALA A 477 -15.38 21.39 -2.59
C ALA A 477 -16.46 21.87 -1.59
N LEU A 478 -16.51 21.29 -0.39
CA LEU A 478 -17.42 21.71 0.67
C LEU A 478 -17.09 23.11 1.20
N GLU A 479 -15.81 23.44 1.33
CA GLU A 479 -15.34 24.77 1.73
C GLU A 479 -15.74 25.83 0.69
N SER A 480 -15.55 25.57 -0.60
CA SER A 480 -15.86 26.51 -1.67
C SER A 480 -17.34 26.94 -1.71
N THR A 481 -18.24 26.08 -1.24
CA THR A 481 -19.70 26.31 -1.21
C THR A 481 -20.20 26.76 0.17
N SER A 482 -19.32 26.94 1.16
CA SER A 482 -19.71 27.29 2.54
C SER A 482 -20.30 28.70 2.65
N ALA A 483 -19.64 29.69 2.03
CA ALA A 483 -20.08 31.09 2.06
C ALA A 483 -21.44 31.29 1.39
N GLU A 484 -21.65 30.67 0.23
CA GLU A 484 -22.94 30.71 -0.49
C GLU A 484 -24.05 30.06 0.34
N ARG A 485 -23.79 28.90 0.97
CA ARG A 485 -24.76 28.26 1.87
C ARG A 485 -25.08 29.14 3.09
N ALA A 486 -24.11 29.86 3.64
CA ALA A 486 -24.32 30.79 4.74
C ALA A 486 -25.17 32.00 4.31
N GLU A 487 -24.97 32.53 3.11
CA GLU A 487 -25.80 33.60 2.54
C GLU A 487 -27.24 33.13 2.29
N LEU A 488 -27.44 32.00 1.61
CA LEU A 488 -28.77 31.43 1.36
C LEU A 488 -29.56 31.18 2.64
N ARG A 489 -28.89 30.73 3.72
CA ARG A 489 -29.52 30.57 5.05
C ARG A 489 -29.97 31.92 5.63
N ARG A 490 -29.13 32.95 5.57
CA ARG A 490 -29.46 34.31 6.04
C ARG A 490 -30.65 34.88 5.26
N GLU A 491 -30.66 34.72 3.94
CA GLU A 491 -31.76 35.16 3.09
C GLU A 491 -33.08 34.42 3.40
N ALA A 492 -33.02 33.10 3.57
CA ALA A 492 -34.18 32.29 3.93
C ALA A 492 -34.79 32.70 5.28
N THR A 493 -33.95 32.99 6.29
CA THR A 493 -34.42 33.49 7.58
C THR A 493 -35.03 34.88 7.45
N ALA A 494 -34.39 35.79 6.73
CA ALA A 494 -34.91 37.13 6.48
C ALA A 494 -36.28 37.07 5.78
N ALA A 495 -36.43 36.20 4.78
CA ALA A 495 -37.70 35.96 4.10
C ALA A 495 -38.77 35.40 5.06
N ARG A 496 -38.40 34.46 5.94
CA ARG A 496 -39.31 33.90 6.94
C ARG A 496 -39.80 34.97 7.92
N LEU A 497 -38.91 35.82 8.45
CA LEU A 497 -39.27 36.93 9.35
C LEU A 497 -40.18 37.98 8.66
N ARG A 498 -39.92 38.30 7.39
CA ARG A 498 -40.80 39.16 6.57
C ARG A 498 -42.19 38.52 6.40
N SER A 499 -42.25 37.25 6.02
CA SER A 499 -43.52 36.52 5.84
C SER A 499 -44.35 36.46 7.13
N THR A 500 -43.71 36.29 8.29
CA THR A 500 -44.39 36.35 9.59
C THR A 500 -44.98 37.74 9.83
N THR A 501 -44.23 38.79 9.54
CA THR A 501 -44.71 40.17 9.70
C THR A 501 -45.93 40.43 8.82
N GLU A 502 -45.84 40.08 7.53
CA GLU A 502 -46.95 40.20 6.58
C GLU A 502 -48.19 39.40 6.98
N LEU A 503 -48.02 38.21 7.56
CA LEU A 503 -49.11 37.37 8.04
C LEU A 503 -49.92 38.05 9.17
N TYR A 504 -49.23 38.61 10.16
CA TYR A 504 -49.89 39.27 11.30
C TYR A 504 -50.52 40.61 10.90
N GLU A 505 -49.87 41.38 10.03
CA GLU A 505 -50.47 42.58 9.44
C GLU A 505 -51.71 42.23 8.62
N ALA A 506 -51.67 41.13 7.86
CA ALA A 506 -52.82 40.68 7.10
C ALA A 506 -54.00 40.25 8.01
N ALA A 507 -53.70 39.65 9.16
CA ALA A 507 -54.70 39.33 10.18
C ALA A 507 -55.31 40.59 10.80
N ALA A 508 -54.52 41.62 11.08
CA ALA A 508 -54.99 42.93 11.57
C ALA A 508 -55.96 43.58 10.57
N HIS A 509 -55.63 43.54 9.28
CA HIS A 509 -56.53 44.02 8.24
C HIS A 509 -57.82 43.18 8.14
N ALA A 510 -57.73 41.85 8.26
CA ALA A 510 -58.92 40.98 8.22
C ALA A 510 -59.86 41.22 9.41
N PHE A 511 -59.32 41.66 10.55
CA PHE A 511 -60.09 42.14 11.69
C PHE A 511 -60.84 43.44 11.34
N LEU A 512 -60.16 44.48 10.85
CA LEU A 512 -60.81 45.76 10.50
C LEU A 512 -61.87 45.61 9.41
N GLN A 513 -61.59 44.77 8.40
CA GLN A 513 -62.56 44.48 7.36
C GLN A 513 -63.87 43.92 7.96
N LYS A 514 -63.78 43.00 8.94
CA LYS A 514 -64.98 42.47 9.59
C LYS A 514 -65.64 43.46 10.55
N VAL A 515 -64.89 44.40 11.11
CA VAL A 515 -65.47 45.51 11.88
C VAL A 515 -66.31 46.40 10.97
N ALA A 516 -65.75 46.83 9.83
CA ALA A 516 -66.45 47.66 8.85
C ALA A 516 -67.69 46.95 8.27
N GLU A 517 -67.62 45.65 7.99
CA GLU A 517 -68.75 44.89 7.43
C GLU A 517 -69.91 44.66 8.43
N LYS A 518 -69.66 44.72 9.74
CA LYS A 518 -70.64 44.33 10.77
C LYS A 518 -71.07 45.44 11.72
N SER A 519 -70.40 46.60 11.68
CA SER A 519 -70.80 47.76 12.46
C SER A 519 -72.14 48.31 11.99
N ALA A 520 -73.02 48.64 12.93
CA ALA A 520 -74.26 49.38 12.64
C ALA A 520 -74.01 50.90 12.55
N ASP A 521 -72.88 51.39 13.09
CA ASP A 521 -72.50 52.81 13.08
C ASP A 521 -71.69 53.16 11.81
N PRO A 522 -72.17 54.08 10.96
CA PRO A 522 -71.43 54.57 9.79
C PRO A 522 -70.08 55.21 10.14
N ALA A 523 -69.97 55.91 11.28
CA ALA A 523 -68.74 56.59 11.68
C ALA A 523 -67.62 55.58 12.01
N VAL A 524 -67.97 54.46 12.66
CA VAL A 524 -67.05 53.35 12.92
C VAL A 524 -66.61 52.69 11.61
N THR A 525 -67.54 52.53 10.66
CA THR A 525 -67.27 51.91 9.36
C THR A 525 -66.27 52.75 8.55
N GLU A 526 -66.51 54.06 8.46
CA GLU A 526 -65.61 55.00 7.78
C GLU A 526 -64.23 55.04 8.47
N SER A 527 -64.21 55.10 9.80
CA SER A 527 -62.97 55.13 10.58
C SER A 527 -62.17 53.82 10.42
N ALA A 528 -62.82 52.66 10.43
CA ALA A 528 -62.18 51.36 10.21
C ALA A 528 -61.62 51.23 8.78
N MET A 529 -62.36 51.71 7.78
CA MET A 529 -61.88 51.75 6.39
C MET A 529 -60.67 52.69 6.25
N ARG A 530 -60.74 53.88 6.85
CA ARG A 530 -59.64 54.84 6.85
C ARG A 530 -58.40 54.27 7.52
N LEU A 531 -58.54 53.68 8.71
CA LEU A 531 -57.44 53.03 9.42
C LEU A 531 -56.86 51.86 8.64
N SER A 532 -57.68 51.06 7.94
CA SER A 532 -57.22 49.93 7.13
C SER A 532 -56.30 50.34 5.96
N ASN A 533 -56.36 51.61 5.55
CA ASN A 533 -55.49 52.18 4.52
C ASN A 533 -54.14 52.69 5.09
N THR A 534 -54.01 52.78 6.41
CA THR A 534 -52.78 53.22 7.08
C THR A 534 -51.88 52.00 7.32
N TRP A 535 -50.86 51.83 6.47
CA TRP A 535 -49.91 50.73 6.59
C TRP A 535 -48.55 51.22 7.11
N PRO A 536 -47.88 50.50 8.04
CA PRO A 536 -48.31 49.26 8.74
C PRO A 536 -49.39 49.51 9.81
N LEU A 537 -50.25 48.51 10.06
CA LEU A 537 -51.33 48.60 11.05
C LEU A 537 -50.85 48.25 12.45
N LEU A 538 -49.93 47.30 12.55
CA LEU A 538 -49.30 46.95 13.80
C LEU A 538 -48.10 47.89 14.02
N PRO A 539 -47.79 48.25 15.28
CA PRO A 539 -46.56 48.98 15.57
C PRO A 539 -45.37 48.22 14.99
N LEU A 540 -44.39 48.95 14.44
CA LEU A 540 -43.15 48.35 14.02
C LEU A 540 -42.55 47.57 15.20
N PRO A 541 -41.99 46.37 14.96
CA PRO A 541 -41.31 45.64 16.02
C PRO A 541 -40.25 46.58 16.61
N SER A 542 -40.14 46.68 17.94
CA SER A 542 -39.00 47.39 18.49
C SER A 542 -37.75 46.69 17.97
N ALA A 543 -36.82 47.45 17.40
CA ALA A 543 -35.50 46.89 17.13
C ALA A 543 -35.03 46.23 18.42
N ALA A 544 -34.67 44.95 18.36
CA ALA A 544 -34.05 44.30 19.51
C ALA A 544 -32.80 45.14 19.86
N PRO A 545 -32.61 45.52 21.14
CA PRO A 545 -31.47 46.32 21.56
C PRO A 545 -30.14 45.62 21.33
#